data_AF-A0A928E156-F1
#
_entry.id   AF-A0A928E156-F1
#
_cell.length_a   1.000
_cell.length_b   1.000
_cell.length_c   1.000
_cell.angle_alpha   90.00
_cell.angle_beta   90.00
_cell.angle_gamma   90.00
#
_symmetry.space_group_name_H-M   'P 1'
#
loop_
_entity.id
_entity.type
_entity.pdbx_description
1 polymer ?
#
loop_
_entity_poly.entity_id
_entity_poly.type
_entity_poly.pdbx_seq_one_letter_code
_entity_poly.pdbx_strand_id
1 'polypeptide(L)' 'MSTILEKMLENCRKAGYEPTENIEKIARAKNMMFGDTEWTRCPCDGKNDNRYCISELCRSDIERDGICHCRCYKKASGDK' A
#
# COMPACT_ATOMS: atom_id res chain seq x y z
N MET A 1 0.57 -18.22 -9.02
CA MET A 1 0.94 -16.80 -9.12
C MET A 1 0.45 -16.11 -7.87
N SER A 2 1.25 -15.27 -7.24
CA SER A 2 0.80 -14.50 -6.08
C SER A 2 -0.21 -13.44 -6.50
N THR A 3 -1.33 -13.36 -5.80
CA THR A 3 -2.34 -12.32 -5.94
C THR A 3 -1.77 -10.94 -5.54
N ILE A 4 -2.38 -9.86 -6.02
CA ILE A 4 -2.00 -8.49 -5.62
C ILE A 4 -2.11 -8.31 -4.10
N LEU A 5 -3.08 -8.97 -3.45
CA LEU A 5 -3.20 -8.93 -1.99
C LEU A 5 -1.98 -9.54 -1.30
N GLU A 6 -1.53 -10.72 -1.72
CA GLU A 6 -0.34 -11.37 -1.17
C GLU A 6 0.91 -10.50 -1.37
N LYS A 7 1.08 -9.92 -2.56
CA LYS A 7 2.16 -8.98 -2.87
C LYS A 7 2.10 -7.72 -1.98
N MET A 8 0.91 -7.19 -1.74
CA MET A 8 0.69 -6.04 -0.86
C MET A 8 1.01 -6.37 0.60
N LEU A 9 0.62 -7.54 1.10
CA LEU A 9 0.93 -7.99 2.46
C LEU A 9 2.44 -8.20 2.65
N GLU A 10 3.10 -8.79 1.65
CA GLU A 10 4.55 -8.98 1.66
C GLU A 10 5.28 -7.64 1.68
N ASN A 11 4.87 -6.68 0.83
CA ASN A 11 5.44 -5.33 0.83
C ASN A 11 5.24 -4.61 2.17
N CYS A 12 4.05 -4.73 2.77
CA CYS A 12 3.73 -4.16 4.07
C CYS A 12 4.70 -4.68 5.15
N ARG A 13 4.86 -6.01 5.22
CA ARG A 13 5.75 -6.68 6.17
C ARG A 13 7.21 -6.30 5.96
N LYS A 14 7.70 -6.30 4.72
CA LYS A 14 9.08 -5.89 4.38
C LYS A 14 9.36 -4.43 4.75
N ALA A 15 8.33 -3.58 4.70
CA ALA A 15 8.44 -2.17 5.03
C ALA A 15 8.28 -1.84 6.53
N GLY A 16 7.96 -2.83 7.37
CA GLY A 16 7.75 -2.61 8.81
C GLY A 16 6.42 -1.94 9.17
N TYR A 17 5.39 -2.11 8.33
CA TYR A 17 4.05 -1.57 8.58
C TYR A 17 3.02 -2.67 8.84
N GLU A 18 1.85 -2.28 9.35
CA GLU A 18 0.70 -3.15 9.49
C GLU A 18 -0.34 -2.89 8.40
N PRO A 19 -0.96 -3.94 7.83
CA PRO A 19 -2.10 -3.77 6.96
C PRO A 19 -3.32 -3.28 7.74
N THR A 20 -4.24 -2.63 7.05
CA THR A 20 -5.58 -2.32 7.57
C THR A 20 -6.63 -3.23 6.94
N GLU A 21 -7.86 -3.19 7.43
CA GLU A 21 -9.01 -3.85 6.79
C GLU A 21 -9.27 -3.37 5.35
N ASN A 22 -8.77 -2.19 4.96
CA ASN A 22 -8.98 -1.64 3.63
C ASN A 22 -8.04 -2.27 2.58
N ILE A 23 -7.06 -3.06 3.00
CA ILE A 23 -6.05 -3.63 2.09
C ILE A 23 -6.67 -4.48 0.98
N GLU A 24 -7.72 -5.27 1.28
CA GLU A 24 -8.38 -6.11 0.29
C GLU A 24 -9.09 -5.28 -0.78
N LYS A 25 -9.77 -4.20 -0.37
CA LYS A 25 -10.44 -3.27 -1.29
C LYS A 25 -9.43 -2.61 -2.20
N ILE A 26 -8.28 -2.21 -1.66
CA ILE A 26 -7.20 -1.60 -2.44
C ILE A 26 -6.52 -2.60 -3.37
N ALA A 27 -6.36 -3.87 -2.98
CA ALA A 27 -5.85 -4.91 -3.86
C ALA A 27 -6.77 -5.13 -5.07
N ARG A 28 -8.09 -5.16 -4.85
CA ARG A 28 -9.08 -5.24 -5.94
C ARG A 28 -9.02 -4.01 -6.84
N ALA A 29 -8.93 -2.81 -6.27
CA ALA A 29 -8.81 -1.57 -7.05
C ALA A 29 -7.55 -1.56 -7.91
N LYS A 30 -6.39 -1.93 -7.36
CA LYS A 30 -5.13 -2.06 -8.11
C LYS A 30 -5.25 -3.06 -9.26
N ASN A 31 -5.90 -4.20 -9.03
CA ASN A 31 -6.14 -5.19 -10.09
C ASN A 31 -6.97 -4.62 -11.24
N MET A 32 -8.07 -3.90 -10.93
CA MET A 32 -8.96 -3.32 -11.95
C MET A 32 -8.31 -2.15 -12.71
N MET A 33 -7.47 -1.36 -12.04
CA MET A 33 -6.89 -0.14 -12.62
C MET A 33 -5.58 -0.38 -13.38
N PHE A 34 -4.75 -1.30 -12.89
CA PHE A 34 -3.36 -1.45 -13.35
C PHE A 34 -3.00 -2.89 -13.73
N GLY A 35 -3.84 -3.86 -13.36
CA GLY A 35 -3.52 -5.27 -13.49
C GLY A 35 -2.30 -5.69 -12.68
N ASP A 36 -1.81 -6.90 -12.95
CA ASP A 36 -0.71 -7.49 -12.20
C ASP A 36 0.66 -6.87 -12.50
N THR A 37 0.83 -6.30 -13.69
CA THR A 37 2.12 -5.74 -14.16
C THR A 37 2.45 -4.40 -13.52
N GLU A 38 1.44 -3.56 -13.28
CA GLU A 38 1.60 -2.20 -12.76
C GLU A 38 0.97 -2.01 -11.37
N TRP A 39 0.69 -3.11 -10.66
CA TRP A 39 -0.01 -3.11 -9.36
C TRP A 39 0.63 -2.21 -8.29
N THR A 40 1.93 -1.91 -8.41
CA THR A 40 2.65 -1.04 -7.47
C THR A 40 2.14 0.39 -7.52
N ARG A 41 1.54 0.86 -8.62
CA ARG A 41 0.98 2.23 -8.73
C ARG A 41 -0.07 2.52 -7.66
N CYS A 42 -0.07 3.74 -7.12
CA CYS A 42 -1.05 4.13 -6.12
C CYS A 42 -2.42 4.35 -6.78
N PRO A 43 -3.51 3.68 -6.34
CA PRO A 43 -4.83 3.92 -6.94
C PRO A 43 -5.39 5.31 -6.62
N CYS A 44 -4.88 5.98 -5.59
CA CYS A 44 -5.32 7.33 -5.21
C CYS A 44 -4.62 8.45 -5.99
N ASP A 45 -3.51 8.15 -6.65
CA ASP A 45 -2.74 9.11 -7.46
C ASP A 45 -1.94 8.35 -8.52
N GLY A 46 -2.65 7.64 -9.40
CA GLY A 46 -2.03 6.68 -10.31
C GLY A 46 -1.12 7.29 -11.37
N LYS A 47 -1.22 8.61 -11.61
CA LYS A 47 -0.44 9.33 -12.63
C LYS A 47 0.87 9.92 -12.08
N ASN A 48 1.11 9.81 -10.78
CA ASN A 48 2.29 10.35 -10.14
C ASN A 48 3.34 9.26 -9.96
N ASP A 49 4.41 9.33 -10.74
CA ASP A 49 5.49 8.33 -10.73
C ASP A 49 6.24 8.28 -9.39
N ASN A 50 6.21 9.37 -8.62
CA ASN A 50 6.81 9.42 -7.28
C ASN A 50 5.92 8.76 -6.22
N ARG A 51 4.66 8.43 -6.54
CA ARG A 51 3.67 7.88 -5.60
C ARG A 51 3.24 6.47 -6.02
N TYR A 52 4.02 5.50 -5.56
CA TYR A 52 3.71 4.08 -5.64
C TYR A 52 3.59 3.45 -4.24
N CYS A 53 3.15 2.19 -4.20
CA CYS A 53 3.00 1.39 -2.99
C CYS A 53 4.34 1.32 -2.25
N ILE A 54 4.40 1.80 -1.00
CA ILE A 54 5.64 1.88 -0.20
C ILE A 54 6.71 2.83 -0.79
N SER A 55 6.34 3.75 -1.70
CA SER A 55 7.21 4.89 -2.06
C SER A 55 7.55 5.77 -0.86
N GLU A 56 8.54 6.64 -1.00
CA GLU A 56 8.88 7.64 0.03
C GLU A 56 7.69 8.52 0.40
N LEU A 57 6.88 8.94 -0.58
CA LEU A 57 5.66 9.72 -0.32
C LEU A 57 4.62 8.91 0.47
N CYS A 58 4.43 7.63 0.11
CA CYS A 58 3.51 6.74 0.83
C CYS A 58 3.97 6.52 2.28
N ARG A 59 5.27 6.26 2.49
CA ARG A 59 5.86 6.12 3.83
C ARG A 59 5.75 7.41 4.63
N SER A 60 6.02 8.56 4.02
CA SER A 60 5.90 9.86 4.68
C SER A 60 4.48 10.13 5.18
N ASP A 61 3.46 9.73 4.42
CA ASP A 61 2.06 9.82 4.88
C ASP A 61 1.82 8.90 6.10
N ILE A 62 2.32 7.66 6.08
CA ILE A 62 2.22 6.75 7.23
C ILE A 62 2.95 7.34 8.44
N GLU A 63 4.13 7.92 8.24
CA GLU A 63 4.93 8.49 9.32
C GLU A 63 4.28 9.72 9.95
N ARG A 64 3.67 10.58 9.14
CA ARG A 64 3.01 11.81 9.56
C ARG A 64 1.62 11.55 10.15
N ASP A 65 0.81 10.73 9.47
CA ASP A 65 -0.62 10.59 9.74
C ASP A 65 -0.98 9.27 10.45
N GLY A 66 0.01 8.39 10.66
CA GLY A 66 -0.18 7.05 11.21
C GLY A 66 -0.73 6.04 10.20
N ILE A 67 -1.11 6.49 9.00
CA ILE A 67 -1.76 5.69 7.96
C ILE A 67 -1.44 6.28 6.57
N CYS A 68 -1.30 5.44 5.55
CA CYS A 68 -1.07 5.94 4.19
C CYS A 68 -2.37 6.51 3.58
N HIS A 69 -2.20 7.24 2.47
CA HIS A 69 -3.32 7.89 1.79
C HIS A 69 -4.41 6.92 1.25
N CYS A 70 -4.04 5.74 0.73
CA CYS A 70 -5.00 4.67 0.36
C CYS A 70 -5.68 4.03 1.58
N ARG A 71 -5.24 4.38 2.78
CA ARG A 71 -5.65 3.77 4.05
C ARG A 71 -5.40 2.27 4.11
N CYS A 72 -4.46 1.75 3.32
CA CYS A 72 -4.19 0.32 3.20
C CYS A 72 -3.09 -0.21 4.13
N TYR A 73 -2.22 0.69 4.62
CA TYR A 73 -1.16 0.41 5.59
C TYR A 73 -1.16 1.48 6.67
N LYS A 74 -0.78 1.10 7.88
CA LYS A 74 -0.63 1.97 9.05
C LYS A 74 0.70 1.69 9.75
N LYS A 75 1.12 2.59 10.64
CA LYS A 75 2.28 2.34 11.50
C LYS A 75 2.09 0.99 12.21
N ALA A 76 3.15 0.20 12.27
CA ALA A 76 3.15 -0.96 13.14
C ALA A 76 2.91 -0.48 14.57
N SER A 77 2.03 -1.18 15.27
CA SER A 77 1.78 -0.93 16.67
C SER A 77 2.99 -1.51 17.40
N GLY A 78 4.08 -0.73 17.52
CA GLY A 78 5.23 -1.15 18.29
C GLY A 78 4.77 -1.54 19.71
N ASP A 79 5.17 -2.74 20.14
CA ASP A 79 5.03 -3.26 21.50
C ASP A 79 5.19 -2.13 22.54
N LYS A 80 4.22 -2.07 23.47
CA LYS A 80 4.39 -1.36 24.73
C LYS A 80 5.53 -1.97 25.54
#